data_AF-A0A5K1DZH7-F1
#
_entry.id   AF-A0A5K1DZH7-F1
#
_cell.length_a   1.000
_cell.length_b   1.000
_cell.length_c   1.000
_cell.angle_alpha   90.00
_cell.angle_beta   90.00
_cell.angle_gamma   90.00
#
_symmetry.space_group_name_H-M   'P 1'
#
loop_
_entity.id
_entity.type
_entity.pdbx_description
1 polymer ?
#
loop_
_entity_poly.entity_id
_entity_poly.type
_entity_poly.pdbx_seq_one_letter_code
_entity_poly.pdbx_strand_id
1 'polypeptide(L)' 'LIRQPKWGHLKDLHKAIKLCEPALVSGDPTVDSLGNYQE' A
#
# COMPACT_ATOMS: atom_id res chain seq x y z
N LEU A 1 -2.78 20.60 17.79
CA LEU A 1 -3.57 20.29 16.58
C LEU A 1 -2.84 19.20 15.77
N ILE A 2 -3.51 18.09 15.45
CA ILE A 2 -2.95 17.06 14.56
C ILE A 2 -2.93 17.61 13.13
N ARG A 3 -1.81 17.44 12.41
CA ARG A 3 -1.68 17.88 11.01
C ARG A 3 -2.43 16.96 10.06
N GLN A 4 -3.72 17.20 9.91
CA GLN A 4 -4.55 16.56 8.90
C GLN A 4 -4.52 17.34 7.58
N PRO A 5 -4.71 16.66 6.42
CA PRO A 5 -5.01 15.23 6.24
C PRO A 5 -3.77 14.31 6.21
N LYS A 6 -2.56 14.89 6.12
CA LYS A 6 -1.32 14.15 5.89
C LYS A 6 -1.06 13.04 6.92
N TRP A 7 -1.29 13.31 8.21
CA TRP A 7 -1.01 12.32 9.25
C TRP A 7 -1.98 11.13 9.21
N GLY A 8 -3.27 11.37 8.95
CA GLY A 8 -4.27 10.31 8.76
C GLY A 8 -3.93 9.43 7.56
N HIS A 9 -3.65 10.04 6.41
CA HIS A 9 -3.30 9.28 5.20
C HIS A 9 -2.07 8.40 5.38
N LEU A 10 -1.00 8.94 5.99
CA LEU A 10 0.21 8.16 6.26
C LEU A 10 -0.05 7.04 7.27
N LYS A 11 -0.88 7.28 8.30
CA LYS A 11 -1.27 6.24 9.26
C LYS A 11 -1.98 5.09 8.56
N ASP A 12 -2.93 5.38 7.68
CA ASP A 12 -3.71 4.33 7.00
C ASP A 12 -2.88 3.61 5.93
N LEU A 13 -2.01 4.34 5.21
CA LEU A 13 -1.02 3.74 4.31
C LEU A 13 -0.10 2.76 5.05
N HIS A 14 0.45 3.15 6.20
CA HIS A 14 1.32 2.28 6.99
C HIS A 14 0.59 1.03 7.49
N LYS A 15 -0.69 1.14 7.89
CA LYS A 15 -1.49 -0.04 8.25
C LYS A 15 -1.63 -1.00 7.08
N ALA A 16 -1.95 -0.49 5.88
CA ALA A 16 -2.10 -1.31 4.69
C ALA A 16 -0.78 -2.05 4.35
N ILE A 17 0.35 -1.35 4.39
CA ILE A 17 1.68 -1.96 4.18
C ILE A 17 1.95 -3.05 5.22
N LYS A 18 1.64 -2.79 6.51
CA LYS A 18 1.88 -3.77 7.58
C LYS A 18 1.04 -5.04 7.40
N LEU A 19 -0.19 -4.93 6.90
CA LEU A 19 -1.02 -6.09 6.57
C LEU A 19 -0.41 -6.93 5.44
N CYS A 20 0.26 -6.28 4.48
CA CYS A 20 0.91 -6.96 3.36
C CYS A 20 2.34 -7.45 3.66
N GLU A 21 2.91 -7.13 4.84
CA GLU A 21 4.32 -7.41 5.17
C GLU A 21 4.75 -8.86 4.90
N PRO A 22 4.02 -9.92 5.31
CA PRO A 22 4.46 -11.30 5.07
C PRO A 22 4.63 -11.63 3.59
N ALA A 23 3.72 -11.15 2.73
CA ALA A 23 3.79 -11.35 1.29
C ALA A 23 4.92 -10.52 0.67
N LEU A 24 5.12 -9.28 1.14
CA LEU A 24 6.18 -8.39 0.64
C LEU A 24 7.59 -8.89 0.98
N VAL A 25 7.79 -9.56 2.11
CA VAL A 25 9.12 -10.03 2.53
C VAL A 25 9.46 -11.46 2.13
N SER A 26 8.45 -12.28 1.81
CA SER A 26 8.65 -13.72 1.57
C SER A 26 8.27 -14.16 0.15
N GLY A 27 7.64 -13.29 -0.65
CA GLY A 27 7.19 -13.60 -2.01
C GLY A 27 8.13 -13.08 -3.09
N ASP A 28 8.11 -13.73 -4.24
CA ASP A 28 8.73 -13.23 -5.46
C ASP A 28 7.74 -12.30 -6.18
N PRO A 29 8.10 -11.03 -6.46
CA PRO A 29 7.20 -10.11 -7.13
C PRO A 29 7.02 -10.51 -8.60
N THR A 30 5.77 -10.61 -9.05
CA THR A 30 5.41 -10.74 -10.46
C THR A 30 4.76 -9.45 -10.96
N VAL A 31 5.03 -9.10 -12.23
CA VAL A 31 4.41 -7.95 -12.87
C VAL A 31 3.45 -8.46 -13.92
N ASP A 32 2.16 -8.34 -13.62
CA ASP A 32 1.08 -8.69 -14.52
C ASP A 32 0.45 -7.40 -15.08
N SER A 33 0.54 -7.20 -16.40
CA SER A 33 -0.06 -6.04 -17.04
C SER A 33 -1.57 -6.19 -17.09
N LEU A 34 -2.22 -5.21 -16.48
CA LEU A 34 -3.67 -5.10 -16.32
C LEU A 34 -4.35 -4.41 -17.53
N GLY A 35 -3.56 -3.86 -18.46
CA GLY A 35 -4.05 -3.12 -19.62
C GLY A 35 -4.40 -1.66 -19.33
N ASN A 36 -4.93 -0.96 -20.32
CA ASN A 36 -5.01 0.51 -20.32
C ASN A 36 -6.21 1.11 -19.56
N TYR A 37 -7.11 0.30 -18.99
CA TYR A 37 -8.42 0.75 -18.50
C TYR A 37 -8.74 0.34 -17.05
N GLN A 38 -7.73 0.02 -16.22
CA GLN A 38 -7.98 -0.27 -14.81
C GLN A 38 -7.91 0.98 -13.94
N GLU A 39 -9.02 1.26 -13.25
CA GLU A 39 -9.08 2.08 -12.03
C GLU A 39 -8.67 1.26 -10.80
#